data_AF-A0ABD1F2V5-F1
#
_entry.id   AF-A0ABD1F2V5-F1
#
_cell.length_a   1.000
_cell.length_b   1.000
_cell.length_c   1.000
_cell.angle_alpha   90.00
_cell.angle_beta   90.00
_cell.angle_gamma   90.00
#
_symmetry.space_group_name_H-M   'P 1'
#
loop_
_entity.id
_entity.type
_entity.pdbx_description
1 polymer ?
#
loop_
_entity_poly.entity_id
_entity_poly.type
_entity_poly.pdbx_seq_one_letter_code
_entity_poly.pdbx_strand_id
1 'polypeptide(L)'
;MINLLLEARKGHKIEQGNAIETGYATVQEDSYFEKVKFKKAKDLSNDDITSQALVFFVAGFDTVSTALCYGAHELAMNKDVQDKLRAEIRETHKVSNGKLSYDALLNMKYMDMVFCGRRKY
;
A
#
# COMPACT_ATOMS: atom_id res chain seq x y z
N MET A 1 -2.48 4.76 -3.38
CA MET A 1 -2.86 6.11 -2.90
C MET A 1 -1.77 6.72 -2.00
N ILE A 2 -1.31 6.04 -0.94
CA ILE A 2 -0.19 6.53 -0.10
C ILE A 2 1.13 6.69 -0.87
N ASN A 3 1.47 5.74 -1.77
CA ASN A 3 2.67 5.86 -2.61
C ASN A 3 2.61 7.07 -3.57
N LEU A 4 1.43 7.35 -4.12
CA LEU A 4 1.20 8.50 -5.01
C LEU A 4 1.37 9.83 -4.25
N LEU A 5 0.95 9.89 -2.99
CA LEU A 5 1.15 11.04 -2.10
C LEU A 5 2.63 11.22 -1.72
N LEU A 6 3.37 10.12 -1.49
CA LEU A 6 4.81 10.14 -1.25
C LEU A 6 5.61 10.58 -2.48
N GLU A 7 5.19 10.16 -3.68
CA GLU A 7 5.78 10.58 -4.96
C GLU A 7 5.47 12.04 -5.28
N ALA A 8 4.25 12.51 -5.01
CA ALA A 8 3.88 13.92 -5.14
C ALA A 8 4.75 14.83 -4.24
N ARG A 9 5.10 14.38 -3.02
CA ARG A 9 6.05 15.07 -2.14
C ARG A 9 7.48 15.09 -2.72
N LYS A 10 7.90 14.03 -3.41
CA LYS A 10 9.25 13.94 -4.01
C LYS A 10 9.41 14.81 -5.27
N GLY A 11 8.33 15.19 -5.95
CA GLY A 11 8.32 15.89 -7.24
C GLY A 11 8.64 17.40 -7.22
N HIS A 12 8.99 18.01 -6.09
CA HIS A 12 9.22 19.46 -5.97
C HIS A 12 10.71 19.89 -5.92
N LYS A 13 11.63 19.13 -6.52
CA LYS A 13 12.96 19.65 -6.87
C LYS A 13 12.94 20.15 -8.31
N ILE A 14 12.50 21.40 -8.50
CA ILE A 14 12.73 22.11 -9.76
C ILE A 14 14.22 22.47 -9.80
N GLU A 15 14.94 21.84 -10.72
CA GLU A 15 16.27 22.28 -11.13
C GLU A 15 16.12 23.67 -11.78
N GLN A 16 16.71 24.71 -11.18
CA GLN A 16 16.86 26.01 -11.83
C GLN A 16 17.89 25.88 -12.96
N GLY A 17 17.41 25.51 -14.14
CA GLY A 17 18.15 25.68 -15.39
C GLY A 17 18.09 27.15 -15.83
N ASN A 18 19.27 27.79 -15.93
CA ASN A 18 19.45 29.09 -16.55
C ASN A 18 18.90 29.08 -18.00
N ALA A 19 17.92 29.94 -18.31
CA ALA A 19 17.72 30.42 -19.68
C ALA A 19 16.90 31.73 -19.75
N ILE A 20 17.65 32.80 -20.05
CA ILE A 20 17.38 33.89 -21.00
C ILE A 20 16.30 34.94 -20.66
N GLU A 21 16.84 36.12 -20.34
CA GLU A 21 16.27 37.46 -20.36
C GLU A 21 15.81 37.86 -21.77
N THR A 22 14.51 38.11 -21.96
CA THR A 22 13.99 38.92 -23.08
C THR A 22 12.84 39.81 -22.60
N GLY A 23 13.13 41.11 -22.53
CA GLY A 23 12.16 42.16 -22.21
C GLY A 23 11.15 42.38 -23.32
N TYR A 24 9.98 42.93 -22.94
CA TYR A 24 9.32 44.14 -23.45
C TYR A 24 7.82 44.09 -23.10
N ALA A 25 7.29 45.26 -22.73
CA ALA A 25 5.89 45.63 -22.46
C ALA A 25 5.35 45.39 -21.02
N THR A 26 5.48 46.45 -20.22
CA THR A 26 4.73 46.74 -18.99
C THR A 26 3.23 46.96 -19.30
N VAL A 27 2.36 46.09 -18.77
CA VAL A 27 0.95 46.38 -18.50
C VAL A 27 0.67 45.95 -17.07
N GLN A 28 -0.05 46.81 -16.34
CA GLN A 28 -0.27 46.81 -14.90
C GLN A 28 -0.75 45.48 -14.32
N GLU A 29 -0.27 45.25 -13.10
CA GLU A 29 -0.44 44.09 -12.24
C GLU A 29 -1.91 43.77 -11.94
N ASP A 30 -2.52 42.91 -12.75
CA ASP A 30 -3.70 42.18 -12.29
C ASP A 30 -3.24 41.04 -11.36
N SER A 31 -3.15 41.42 -10.09
CA SER A 31 -3.08 40.63 -8.84
C SER A 31 -4.01 39.40 -8.72
N TYR A 32 -4.70 39.04 -9.80
CA TYR A 32 -5.49 37.83 -9.96
C TYR A 32 -4.67 36.66 -10.52
N PHE A 33 -3.75 36.87 -11.47
CA PHE A 33 -3.04 35.75 -12.11
C PHE A 33 -1.98 35.11 -11.19
N GLU A 34 -1.40 35.88 -10.29
CA GLU A 34 -0.44 35.37 -9.29
C GLU A 34 -1.12 34.59 -8.16
N LYS A 35 -2.39 34.91 -7.84
CA LYS A 35 -3.21 34.09 -6.92
C LYS A 35 -3.58 32.73 -7.51
N VAL A 36 -3.61 32.59 -8.84
CA VAL A 36 -3.85 31.30 -9.50
C VAL A 36 -2.60 30.40 -9.45
N LYS A 37 -1.39 30.97 -9.34
CA LYS A 37 -0.13 30.20 -9.32
C LYS A 37 0.36 29.74 -7.94
N PHE A 38 -0.28 30.16 -6.84
CA PHE A 38 0.13 29.74 -5.49
C PHE A 38 -1.04 29.36 -4.58
N LYS A 39 -1.99 28.54 -5.07
CA LYS A 39 -2.39 27.39 -4.24
C LYS A 39 -1.21 26.43 -4.23
N LYS A 40 -0.14 26.84 -3.54
CA LYS A 40 1.04 26.04 -3.24
C LYS A 40 0.48 24.72 -2.75
N ALA A 41 0.75 23.63 -3.49
CA ALA A 41 0.37 22.30 -3.08
C ALA A 41 0.71 22.21 -1.60
N LYS A 42 -0.32 22.14 -0.74
CA LYS A 42 -0.13 22.19 0.71
C LYS A 42 0.86 21.07 1.00
N ASP A 43 2.05 21.43 1.49
CA ASP A 43 3.05 20.45 1.86
C ASP A 43 2.35 19.44 2.75
N LEU A 44 2.25 18.20 2.26
CA LEU A 44 1.48 17.16 2.91
C LEU A 44 2.09 16.97 4.31
N SER A 45 1.36 17.38 5.34
CA SER A 45 1.85 17.29 6.71
C SER A 45 2.02 15.82 7.09
N ASN A 46 2.93 15.53 8.02
CA ASN A 46 3.02 14.19 8.61
C ASN A 46 1.68 13.76 9.21
N ASP A 47 0.88 14.71 9.70
CA ASP A 47 -0.47 14.46 10.22
C ASP A 47 -1.45 14.05 9.09
N ASP A 48 -1.33 14.66 7.91
CA ASP A 48 -2.14 14.29 6.74
C ASP A 48 -1.77 12.87 6.25
N ILE A 49 -0.48 12.51 6.26
CA ILE A 49 -0.03 11.14 5.91
C ILE A 49 -0.53 10.13 6.94
N THR A 50 -0.42 10.46 8.23
CA THR A 50 -0.82 9.58 9.33
C THR A 50 -2.32 9.36 9.35
N SER A 51 -3.10 10.43 9.15
CA SER A 51 -4.56 10.34 9.08
C SER A 51 -5.03 9.48 7.91
N GLN A 52 -4.42 9.63 6.72
CA GLN A 52 -4.71 8.77 5.57
C GLN A 52 -4.34 7.30 5.84
N ALA A 53 -3.18 7.04 6.44
CA ALA A 53 -2.77 5.69 6.80
C ALA A 53 -3.74 5.03 7.79
N LEU A 54 -4.24 5.78 8.77
CA LEU A 54 -5.22 5.31 9.73
C LEU A 54 -6.56 4.96 9.06
N VAL A 55 -7.03 5.79 8.13
CA VAL A 55 -8.26 5.50 7.36
C VAL A 55 -8.12 4.22 6.55
N PHE A 56 -6.98 4.03 5.87
CA PHE A 56 -6.71 2.78 5.14
C PHE A 56 -6.65 1.57 6.07
N PHE A 57 -6.03 1.72 7.24
CA PHE A 57 -5.95 0.66 8.24
C PHE A 57 -7.34 0.26 8.73
N VAL A 58 -8.18 1.21 9.16
CA VAL A 58 -9.52 0.90 9.68
C VAL A 58 -10.42 0.31 8.60
N ALA A 59 -10.38 0.86 7.37
CA ALA A 59 -11.17 0.34 6.26
C ALA A 59 -10.79 -1.11 5.89
N GLY A 60 -9.51 -1.46 5.97
CA GLY A 60 -9.02 -2.83 5.74
C GLY A 60 -9.17 -3.75 6.95
N PHE A 61 -9.22 -3.20 8.16
CA PHE A 61 -9.19 -3.98 9.40
C PHE A 61 -10.44 -4.85 9.56
N ASP A 62 -11.63 -4.27 9.38
CA ASP A 62 -12.88 -4.99 9.64
C ASP A 62 -13.06 -6.18 8.68
N THR A 63 -12.72 -5.99 7.41
CA THR A 63 -12.79 -7.04 6.39
C THR A 63 -11.75 -8.14 6.62
N VAL A 64 -10.50 -7.79 6.89
CA VAL A 64 -9.41 -8.76 7.13
C VAL A 64 -9.63 -9.51 8.46
N SER A 65 -10.00 -8.81 9.53
CA SER A 65 -10.25 -9.43 10.84
C SER A 65 -11.40 -10.43 10.76
N THR A 66 -12.50 -10.07 10.10
CA THR A 66 -13.63 -10.96 9.87
C THR A 66 -13.22 -12.18 9.04
N ALA A 67 -12.49 -11.99 7.94
CA ALA A 67 -11.99 -13.10 7.12
C ALA A 67 -11.08 -14.06 7.91
N LEU A 68 -10.18 -13.53 8.75
CA LEU A 68 -9.33 -14.33 9.62
C LEU A 68 -10.12 -15.08 10.69
N CYS A 69 -11.16 -14.48 11.27
CA CYS A 69 -12.03 -15.13 12.25
C CYS A 69 -12.76 -16.33 11.63
N TYR A 70 -13.38 -16.15 10.46
CA TYR A 70 -14.03 -17.25 9.74
C TYR A 70 -13.03 -18.32 9.30
N GLY A 71 -11.87 -17.93 8.76
CA GLY A 71 -10.83 -18.88 8.37
C GLY A 71 -10.30 -19.71 9.55
N ALA A 72 -10.09 -19.08 10.71
CA ALA A 72 -9.69 -19.76 11.93
C ALA A 72 -10.80 -20.70 12.46
N HIS A 73 -12.06 -20.28 12.36
CA HIS A 73 -13.20 -21.09 12.76
C HIS A 73 -13.32 -22.35 11.91
N GLU A 74 -13.28 -22.23 10.59
CA GLU A 74 -13.33 -23.36 9.65
C GLU A 74 -12.15 -24.31 9.85
N LEU A 75 -10.95 -23.79 10.13
CA LEU A 75 -9.78 -24.59 10.46
C LEU A 75 -9.92 -25.33 11.80
N ALA A 76 -10.57 -24.71 12.80
CA ALA A 76 -10.79 -25.33 14.10
C ALA A 76 -11.84 -26.47 14.03
N MET A 77 -12.86 -26.32 13.18
CA MET A 77 -13.86 -27.37 12.95
C MET A 77 -13.33 -28.51 12.08
N ASN A 78 -12.46 -28.22 11.09
CA ASN A 78 -11.91 -29.20 10.16
C ASN A 78 -10.44 -29.54 10.46
N LYS A 79 -10.22 -30.40 11.47
CA LYS A 79 -8.85 -30.82 11.88
C LYS A 79 -8.02 -31.41 10.74
N ASP A 80 -8.62 -32.19 9.84
CA ASP A 80 -7.91 -32.77 8.70
C ASP A 80 -7.33 -31.70 7.75
N VAL A 81 -8.03 -30.58 7.57
CA VAL A 81 -7.59 -29.44 6.77
C VAL A 81 -6.48 -28.69 7.51
N GLN A 82 -6.64 -28.49 8.82
CA GLN A 82 -5.64 -27.86 9.66
C GLN A 82 -4.31 -28.63 9.67
N ASP A 83 -4.36 -29.96 9.76
CA ASP A 83 -3.15 -30.79 9.79
C ASP A 83 -2.44 -30.82 8.44
N LYS A 84 -3.18 -30.84 7.32
CA LYS A 84 -2.62 -30.68 5.98
C LYS A 84 -1.93 -29.33 5.80
N LEU A 85 -2.57 -28.24 6.23
CA LEU A 85 -1.99 -26.90 6.16
C LEU A 85 -0.72 -26.79 7.03
N ARG A 86 -0.75 -27.34 8.26
CA ARG A 86 0.43 -27.39 9.13
C ARG A 86 1.57 -28.20 8.53
N ALA A 87 1.27 -29.30 7.84
CA ALA A 87 2.27 -30.11 7.17
C ALA A 87 2.98 -29.29 6.08
N GLU A 88 2.21 -28.60 5.22
CA GLU A 88 2.76 -27.70 4.20
C GLU A 88 3.62 -26.60 4.83
N ILE A 89 3.15 -25.96 5.91
CA ILE A 89 3.92 -24.93 6.62
C ILE A 89 5.26 -25.46 7.13
N ARG A 90 5.28 -26.66 7.73
CA ARG A 90 6.52 -27.28 8.22
C ARG A 90 7.46 -27.64 7.09
N GLU A 91 6.94 -28.10 5.96
CA GLU A 91 7.72 -28.41 4.77
C GLU A 91 8.37 -27.15 4.21
N THR A 92 7.60 -26.08 3.98
CA THR A 92 8.12 -24.79 3.52
C THR A 92 9.16 -24.23 4.49
N HIS A 93 8.95 -24.35 5.80
CA HIS A 93 9.92 -23.89 6.80
C HIS A 93 11.25 -24.68 6.75
N LYS A 94 11.19 -26.00 6.50
CA LYS A 94 12.38 -26.84 6.31
C LYS A 94 13.13 -26.45 5.03
N VAL A 95 12.41 -26.29 3.92
CA VAL A 95 12.98 -25.91 2.62
C VAL A 95 13.63 -24.53 2.67
N SER A 96 13.02 -23.59 3.40
CA SER A 96 13.51 -22.22 3.54
C SER A 96 14.57 -22.04 4.64
N ASN A 97 15.06 -23.15 5.21
CA ASN A 97 16.12 -23.19 6.22
C ASN A 97 15.88 -22.22 7.41
N GLY A 98 14.62 -22.08 7.81
CA GLY A 98 14.19 -21.19 8.91
C GLY A 98 14.01 -19.71 8.55
N LYS A 99 14.29 -19.29 7.31
CA LYS A 99 14.03 -17.92 6.84
C LYS A 99 12.76 -17.89 5.98
N LEU A 100 11.66 -17.39 6.51
CA LEU A 100 10.43 -17.20 5.72
C LEU A 100 10.67 -16.09 4.68
N SER A 101 10.91 -16.47 3.42
CA SER A 101 11.00 -15.53 2.31
C SER A 101 9.61 -15.29 1.71
N TYR A 102 9.45 -14.14 1.04
CA TYR A 102 8.20 -13.83 0.33
C TYR A 102 7.87 -14.88 -0.73
N ASP A 103 8.88 -15.34 -1.46
CA ASP A 103 8.73 -16.41 -2.45
C ASP A 103 8.31 -17.73 -1.80
N ALA A 104 8.85 -18.06 -0.61
CA ALA A 104 8.44 -19.27 0.12
C ALA A 104 6.96 -19.21 0.52
N LEU A 105 6.46 -18.03 0.92
CA LEU A 105 5.04 -17.83 1.25
C LEU A 105 4.14 -17.99 0.03
N LEU A 106 4.53 -17.43 -1.13
CA LEU A 106 3.80 -17.57 -2.39
C LEU A 106 3.75 -19.02 -2.91
N ASN A 107 4.75 -19.83 -2.55
CA ASN A 107 4.81 -21.24 -2.95
C ASN A 107 3.86 -22.16 -2.13
N MET A 108 3.17 -21.64 -1.11
CA MET A 108 2.25 -22.40 -0.26
C MET A 108 0.87 -22.52 -0.91
N LYS A 109 0.71 -23.53 -1.76
CA LYS A 109 -0.50 -23.73 -2.57
C LYS A 109 -1.72 -24.08 -1.74
N TYR A 110 -1.57 -24.85 -0.66
CA TYR A 110 -2.68 -25.25 0.21
C TYR A 110 -3.16 -24.09 1.07
N MET A 111 -2.25 -23.27 1.59
CA MET A 111 -2.59 -22.00 2.26
C MET A 111 -3.46 -21.09 1.37
N ASP A 112 -3.07 -20.94 0.11
CA ASP A 112 -3.85 -20.17 -0.87
C ASP A 112 -5.24 -20.77 -1.13
N MET A 113 -5.38 -22.10 -1.16
CA MET A 113 -6.68 -22.74 -1.32
C MET A 113 -7.60 -22.50 -0.12
N VAL A 114 -7.05 -22.49 1.10
CA VAL A 114 -7.81 -22.28 2.34
C VAL A 114 -8.33 -20.84 2.44
N PHE A 115 -7.49 -19.85 2.14
CA PHE A 115 -7.85 -18.44 2.31
C PHE A 115 -8.49 -17.80 1.07
N CYS A 116 -8.05 -18.15 -0.13
CA CYS A 116 -8.57 -17.57 -1.37
C CYS A 116 -9.84 -18.29 -1.86
N GLY A 117 -10.20 -19.43 -1.25
CA GLY A 117 -11.39 -20.17 -1.64
C GLY A 117 -11.36 -20.61 -3.10
N ARG A 118 -10.17 -20.92 -3.64
CA ARG A 118 -10.03 -21.53 -4.97
C ARG A 118 -10.64 -22.93 -4.89
N ARG A 119 -11.95 -23.00 -5.14
CA ARG A 119 -12.68 -24.25 -5.33
C ARG A 119 -11.93 -25.04 -6.38
N LYS A 120 -11.56 -26.27 -6.01
CA LYS A 120 -11.15 -27.29 -6.98
C LYS A 120 -12.25 -27.43 -8.03
N TYR A 121 -12.03 -26.88 -9.21
CA TYR A 121 -12.64 -27.31 -10.47
C TYR A 121 -11.57 -27.21 -11.55
#